data_AF-A0A1U9KJE2-F1
#
_entry.id   AF-A0A1U9KJE2-F1
#
_cell.length_a   1.000
_cell.length_b   1.000
_cell.length_c   1.000
_cell.angle_alpha   90.00
_cell.angle_beta   90.00
_cell.angle_gamma   90.00
#
_symmetry.space_group_name_H-M   'P 1'
#
loop_
_entity.id
_entity.type
_entity.pdbx_description
1 polymer ?
#
loop_
_entity_poly.entity_id
_entity_poly.type
_entity_poly.pdbx_seq_one_letter_code
_entity_poly.pdbx_strand_id
1 'polypeptide(L)'
;MPISAVLWTMFEFDVPSRLLRDIRRFDRDDLLVKLAGFSLDPAFQDNHLRVFTLVQLTIARAAGQKRATVKDLTAMLNMLLDHDSGRKEDPSEDVFAGTVTHPDLGDLRIFFGNFPGSDFHLQRMLDAFVQSHIATRINLSPCLALLRLSEAIAARCGTEPITFKSGEIYRENWLSGLPALVALGRQSCFNNTDLVDLAIDPASLERFILTEPEALLDLRCGENEMMAHPLVQTTFGLCLPVPSLVSPAIRLFLTQEMQYNYEIAREIKEHLYTALWGRWLVYDFPSRSHIPIDNEIIMLDAPSFKFFGDYAHSILRFDEDKAAHLIWLGPDWSDPPTYALHKTFNEPPNFTLNFNRYIEKCIDQIKTQFNRGLTIVVYDSPGWNVDFSVNIQRRDDWYIVGIPSHALALLLSDAPTKSTFWTLAVL
;
A
#
# COMPACT_ATOMS: atom_id res chain seq x y z
N MET A 1 12.59 -2.67 29.44
CA MET A 1 11.13 -2.88 29.37
C MET A 1 10.81 -3.39 27.99
N PRO A 2 10.21 -4.57 27.83
CA PRO A 2 9.89 -5.07 26.51
C PRO A 2 8.70 -4.27 25.98
N ILE A 3 8.88 -3.66 24.81
CA ILE A 3 7.79 -3.09 24.02
C ILE A 3 6.87 -4.28 23.73
N SER A 4 5.66 -4.27 24.28
CA SER A 4 4.70 -5.33 24.04
C SER A 4 4.46 -5.40 22.54
N ALA A 5 4.65 -6.58 21.95
CA ALA A 5 4.11 -6.90 20.65
C ALA A 5 2.59 -6.64 20.72
N VAL A 6 2.18 -5.48 20.21
CA VAL A 6 0.79 -5.19 19.93
C VAL A 6 0.47 -6.11 18.76
N LEU A 7 -0.11 -7.26 19.06
CA LEU A 7 -0.77 -8.10 18.07
C LEU A 7 -1.71 -7.18 17.29
N TRP A 8 -1.39 -6.91 16.02
CA TRP A 8 -2.27 -6.20 15.11
C TRP A 8 -3.46 -7.11 14.78
N THR A 9 -4.40 -7.26 15.72
CA THR A 9 -5.69 -7.85 15.43
C THR A 9 -6.39 -6.97 14.39
N MET A 10 -6.55 -7.50 13.18
CA MET A 10 -7.33 -6.86 12.12
C MET A 10 -8.76 -6.60 12.63
N PHE A 11 -9.18 -5.37 12.38
CA PHE A 11 -10.29 -4.62 12.92
C PHE A 11 -11.53 -5.43 13.34
N GLU A 12 -11.99 -5.27 14.59
CA GLU A 12 -13.34 -5.69 14.98
C GLU A 12 -14.33 -4.60 14.56
N PHE A 13 -15.31 -4.97 13.74
CA PHE A 13 -16.32 -4.05 13.21
C PHE A 13 -17.46 -3.83 14.22
N ASP A 14 -17.15 -3.52 15.48
CA ASP A 14 -18.18 -3.09 16.44
C ASP A 14 -18.46 -1.60 16.27
N VAL A 15 -19.14 -1.28 15.17
CA VAL A 15 -19.50 0.11 14.84
C VAL A 15 -20.48 0.63 15.88
N PRO A 16 -20.24 1.81 16.48
CA PRO A 16 -21.12 2.36 17.51
C PRO A 16 -22.59 2.39 17.07
N SER A 17 -23.49 1.73 17.80
CA SER A 17 -24.90 1.59 17.36
C SER A 17 -25.61 2.93 17.19
N ARG A 18 -25.16 3.96 17.93
CA ARG A 18 -25.63 5.33 17.76
C ARG A 18 -25.23 5.92 16.40
N LEU A 19 -24.02 5.65 15.91
CA LEU A 19 -23.55 6.12 14.61
C LEU A 19 -24.38 5.51 13.48
N LEU A 20 -24.62 4.20 13.54
CA LEU A 20 -25.48 3.48 12.58
C LEU A 20 -26.90 4.06 12.53
N ARG A 21 -27.44 4.48 13.68
CA ARG A 21 -28.77 5.10 13.77
C ARG A 21 -28.78 6.51 13.18
N ASP A 22 -27.74 7.29 13.45
CA ASP A 22 -27.66 8.69 13.01
C ASP A 22 -27.40 8.79 11.50
N ILE A 23 -26.53 7.94 10.92
CA ILE A 23 -26.21 7.89 9.48
C ILE A 23 -27.46 7.69 8.61
N ARG A 24 -28.39 6.83 9.04
CA ARG A 24 -29.62 6.51 8.27
C ARG A 24 -30.48 7.73 7.93
N ARG A 25 -30.34 8.82 8.68
CA ARG A 25 -31.15 10.03 8.50
C ARG A 25 -30.65 10.91 7.36
N PHE A 26 -29.40 10.74 6.94
CA PHE A 26 -28.75 11.62 5.98
C PHE A 26 -29.00 11.19 4.53
N ASP A 27 -29.02 12.19 3.65
CA ASP A 27 -28.92 11.99 2.21
C ASP A 27 -27.55 11.39 1.88
N ARG A 28 -27.55 10.25 1.20
CA ARG A 28 -26.34 9.45 0.95
C ARG A 28 -25.34 10.22 0.10
N ASP A 29 -25.78 10.78 -1.01
CA ASP A 29 -24.90 11.39 -2.00
C ASP A 29 -24.33 12.72 -1.49
N ASP A 30 -25.12 13.53 -0.78
CA ASP A 30 -24.67 14.75 -0.10
C ASP A 30 -23.62 14.45 0.97
N LEU A 31 -23.83 13.41 1.78
CA LEU A 31 -22.87 13.00 2.80
C LEU A 31 -21.60 12.43 2.16
N LEU A 32 -21.73 11.59 1.13
CA LEU A 32 -20.61 10.97 0.42
C LEU A 32 -19.67 12.02 -0.19
N VAL A 33 -20.22 13.03 -0.88
CA VAL A 33 -19.42 14.12 -1.46
C VAL A 33 -18.68 14.90 -0.37
N LYS A 34 -19.27 15.14 0.80
CA LYS A 34 -18.57 15.83 1.89
C LYS A 34 -17.41 15.00 2.43
N LEU A 35 -17.59 13.69 2.55
CA LEU A 35 -16.56 12.76 2.98
C LEU A 35 -15.45 12.62 1.94
N ALA A 36 -15.78 12.59 0.66
CA ALA A 36 -14.81 12.63 -0.43
C ALA A 36 -13.93 13.90 -0.38
N GLY A 37 -14.50 15.03 0.04
CA GLY A 37 -13.73 16.24 0.32
C GLY A 37 -12.66 16.04 1.40
N PHE A 38 -12.97 15.32 2.48
CA PHE A 38 -11.95 15.00 3.50
C PHE A 38 -10.86 14.08 2.94
N SER A 39 -11.22 13.09 2.12
CA SER A 39 -10.25 12.18 1.46
C SER A 39 -9.29 12.90 0.50
N LEU A 40 -9.64 14.11 0.07
CA LEU A 40 -8.90 14.91 -0.91
C LEU A 40 -8.10 16.06 -0.31
N ASP A 41 -8.31 16.38 0.96
CA ASP A 41 -7.55 17.43 1.65
C ASP A 41 -6.40 16.79 2.45
N PRO A 42 -5.13 17.10 2.10
CA PRO A 42 -3.96 16.50 2.76
C PRO A 42 -3.91 16.79 4.27
N ALA A 43 -4.63 17.79 4.78
CA ALA A 43 -4.72 18.05 6.22
C ALA A 43 -5.40 16.93 7.02
N PHE A 44 -6.09 15.99 6.35
CA PHE A 44 -6.81 14.88 6.95
C PHE A 44 -6.23 13.51 6.59
N GLN A 45 -5.05 13.45 5.96
CA GLN A 45 -4.39 12.19 5.59
C GLN A 45 -4.21 11.27 6.81
N ASP A 46 -3.71 11.81 7.93
CA ASP A 46 -3.53 11.08 9.19
C ASP A 46 -4.85 10.57 9.80
N ASN A 47 -6.00 11.08 9.35
CA ASN A 47 -7.33 10.64 9.80
C ASN A 47 -8.08 9.80 8.76
N HIS A 48 -7.37 9.33 7.73
CA HIS A 48 -7.95 8.64 6.58
C HIS A 48 -8.73 7.38 6.96
N LEU A 49 -8.33 6.63 8.00
CA LEU A 49 -9.08 5.43 8.44
C LEU A 49 -10.50 5.75 8.90
N ARG A 50 -10.67 6.81 9.71
CA ARG A 50 -12.00 7.24 10.18
C ARG A 50 -12.84 7.78 9.03
N VAL A 51 -12.25 8.59 8.15
CA VAL A 51 -12.93 9.10 6.94
C VAL A 51 -13.39 7.94 6.06
N PHE A 52 -12.49 6.99 5.78
CA PHE A 52 -12.77 5.81 4.97
C PHE A 52 -13.88 4.94 5.58
N THR A 53 -13.82 4.68 6.89
CA THR A 53 -14.86 3.92 7.60
C THR A 53 -16.21 4.64 7.48
N LEU A 54 -16.25 5.96 7.65
CA LEU A 54 -17.50 6.72 7.54
C LEU A 54 -18.04 6.77 6.11
N VAL A 55 -17.17 6.75 5.09
CA VAL A 55 -17.58 6.59 3.68
C VAL A 55 -18.28 5.24 3.48
N GLN A 56 -17.70 4.14 3.95
CA GLN A 56 -18.30 2.80 3.85
C GLN A 56 -19.68 2.75 4.52
N LEU A 57 -19.76 3.25 5.76
CA LEU A 57 -21.03 3.30 6.50
C LEU A 57 -22.07 4.18 5.79
N THR A 58 -21.64 5.28 5.18
CA THR A 58 -22.53 6.16 4.41
C THR A 58 -23.11 5.42 3.22
N ILE A 59 -22.26 4.77 2.42
CA ILE A 59 -22.70 4.02 1.22
C ILE A 59 -23.68 2.91 1.62
N ALA A 60 -23.39 2.19 2.69
CA ALA A 60 -24.17 1.03 3.11
C ALA A 60 -25.46 1.36 3.89
N ARG A 61 -25.53 2.51 4.59
CA ARG A 61 -26.62 2.78 5.56
C ARG A 61 -27.32 4.12 5.40
N ALA A 62 -26.76 5.11 4.70
CA ALA A 62 -27.45 6.38 4.52
C ALA A 62 -28.62 6.22 3.53
N ALA A 63 -29.83 6.56 3.97
CA ALA A 63 -31.06 6.36 3.20
C ALA A 63 -32.11 7.46 3.46
N GLY A 64 -31.69 8.58 4.06
CA GLY A 64 -32.56 9.67 4.44
C GLY A 64 -32.50 10.84 3.47
N GLN A 65 -32.96 12.00 3.93
CA GLN A 65 -33.00 13.24 3.13
C GLN A 65 -32.32 14.42 3.84
N LYS A 66 -31.83 14.22 5.08
CA LYS A 66 -31.17 15.28 5.83
C LYS A 66 -29.81 15.57 5.19
N ARG A 67 -29.54 16.83 4.85
CA ARG A 67 -28.19 17.25 4.45
C ARG A 67 -27.29 17.41 5.67
N ALA A 68 -26.08 16.87 5.60
CA ALA A 68 -25.14 16.91 6.71
C ALA A 68 -24.56 18.32 6.93
N THR A 69 -24.53 18.78 8.17
CA THR A 69 -23.82 20.01 8.58
C THR A 69 -22.40 19.68 9.05
N VAL A 70 -21.53 20.69 9.23
CA VAL A 70 -20.19 20.50 9.83
C VAL A 70 -20.28 19.84 11.20
N LYS A 71 -21.27 20.26 12.01
CA LYS A 71 -21.50 19.70 13.35
C LYS A 71 -21.88 18.22 13.27
N ASP A 72 -22.71 17.84 12.29
CA ASP A 72 -23.08 16.44 12.08
C ASP A 72 -21.85 15.60 11.68
N LEU A 73 -21.05 16.06 10.72
CA LEU A 73 -19.84 15.38 10.27
C LEU A 73 -18.82 15.21 11.41
N THR A 74 -18.55 16.29 12.13
CA THR A 74 -17.65 16.31 13.31
C THR A 74 -18.12 15.30 14.35
N ALA A 75 -19.42 15.28 14.66
CA ALA A 75 -19.97 14.34 15.62
C ALA A 75 -19.81 12.89 15.14
N MET A 76 -20.12 12.59 13.88
CA MET A 76 -20.00 11.23 13.34
C MET A 76 -18.54 10.73 13.31
N LEU A 77 -17.59 11.58 12.91
CA LEU A 77 -16.16 11.24 12.89
C LEU A 77 -15.59 11.07 14.30
N ASN A 78 -16.00 11.90 15.26
CA ASN A 78 -15.54 11.78 16.65
C ASN A 78 -16.13 10.54 17.35
N MET A 79 -17.30 10.05 16.92
CA MET A 79 -17.83 8.77 17.42
C MET A 79 -16.97 7.56 17.01
N LEU A 80 -16.11 7.70 16.00
CA LEU A 80 -15.17 6.67 15.59
C LEU A 80 -13.81 6.77 16.30
N LEU A 81 -13.62 7.71 17.24
CA LEU A 81 -12.33 7.90 17.91
C LEU A 81 -11.92 6.66 18.73
N ASP A 82 -12.87 6.08 19.47
CA ASP A 82 -12.66 4.85 20.24
C ASP A 82 -12.84 3.57 19.40
N HIS A 83 -13.24 3.70 18.14
CA HIS A 83 -13.31 2.57 17.20
C HIS A 83 -11.90 2.25 16.68
N ASP A 84 -11.68 1.05 16.15
CA ASP A 84 -10.36 0.63 15.65
C ASP A 84 -9.82 1.58 14.57
N SER A 85 -10.69 2.18 13.76
CA SER A 85 -10.30 3.19 12.77
C SER A 85 -9.77 4.49 13.38
N GLY A 86 -10.19 4.86 14.59
CA GLY A 86 -9.61 5.98 15.34
C GLY A 86 -8.36 5.58 16.12
N ARG A 87 -8.37 4.41 16.77
CA ARG A 87 -7.23 3.91 17.58
C ARG A 87 -5.98 3.61 16.76
N LYS A 88 -6.15 3.27 15.48
CA LYS A 88 -5.07 2.93 14.55
C LYS A 88 -4.70 4.09 13.61
N GLU A 89 -5.15 5.31 13.91
CA GLU A 89 -4.56 6.49 13.25
C GLU A 89 -3.09 6.59 13.64
N ASP A 90 -2.25 6.79 12.63
CA ASP A 90 -0.81 6.93 12.74
C ASP A 90 -0.39 8.09 11.83
N PRO A 91 0.66 8.86 12.15
CA PRO A 91 1.14 9.90 11.28
C PRO A 91 1.49 9.33 9.90
N SER A 92 1.14 10.04 8.85
CA SER A 92 1.47 9.63 7.49
C SER A 92 2.98 9.54 7.33
N GLU A 93 3.48 8.33 7.07
CA GLU A 93 4.89 8.08 6.76
C GLU A 93 5.23 8.42 5.29
N ASP A 94 4.20 8.62 4.47
CA ASP A 94 4.28 8.79 3.04
C ASP A 94 3.66 10.10 2.54
N VAL A 95 3.98 10.43 1.29
CA VAL A 95 3.38 11.56 0.56
C VAL A 95 1.88 11.35 0.35
N PHE A 96 1.12 12.44 0.28
CA PHE A 96 -0.31 12.43 0.03
C PHE A 96 -0.65 11.89 -1.36
N ALA A 97 0.15 12.27 -2.35
CA ALA A 97 0.04 11.84 -3.73
C ALA A 97 1.42 11.57 -4.34
N GLY A 98 1.54 10.46 -5.06
CA GLY A 98 2.71 10.07 -5.84
C GLY A 98 2.34 9.84 -7.30
N THR A 99 3.20 9.16 -8.04
CA THR A 99 3.11 9.10 -9.50
C THR A 99 3.35 7.70 -10.03
N VAL A 100 2.54 7.31 -11.01
CA VAL A 100 2.77 6.15 -11.86
C VAL A 100 2.97 6.64 -13.29
N THR A 101 4.06 6.24 -13.91
CA THR A 101 4.43 6.58 -15.27
C THR A 101 3.92 5.52 -16.24
N HIS A 102 3.16 5.96 -17.24
CA HIS A 102 2.75 5.14 -18.37
C HIS A 102 3.48 5.60 -19.65
N PRO A 103 4.01 4.69 -20.48
CA PRO A 103 4.78 5.06 -21.68
C PRO A 103 4.08 6.08 -22.60
N ASP A 104 2.78 5.92 -22.82
CA ASP A 104 2.01 6.77 -23.75
C ASP A 104 1.27 7.94 -23.07
N LEU A 105 1.02 7.87 -21.76
CA LEU A 105 0.22 8.88 -21.04
C LEU A 105 1.10 9.80 -20.17
N GLY A 106 2.37 9.46 -20.01
CA GLY A 106 3.28 10.15 -19.10
C GLY A 106 2.95 9.83 -17.65
N ASP A 107 3.21 10.82 -16.79
CA ASP A 107 3.08 10.72 -15.35
C ASP A 107 1.62 10.94 -14.91
N LEU A 108 1.05 9.95 -14.23
CA LEU A 108 -0.32 9.96 -13.71
C LEU A 108 -0.27 9.99 -12.18
N ARG A 109 -0.93 10.96 -11.56
CA ARG A 109 -0.95 11.09 -10.09
C ARG A 109 -1.93 10.10 -9.47
N ILE A 110 -1.51 9.50 -8.36
CA ILE A 110 -2.34 8.66 -7.51
C ILE A 110 -2.24 9.11 -6.05
N PHE A 111 -3.30 8.85 -5.27
CA PHE A 111 -3.36 9.19 -3.85
C PHE A 111 -2.95 7.98 -3.01
N PHE A 112 -2.25 8.20 -1.89
CA PHE A 112 -1.76 7.09 -1.06
C PHE A 112 -2.74 6.74 0.06
N GLY A 113 -3.35 7.74 0.70
CA GLY A 113 -4.12 7.50 1.92
C GLY A 113 -3.27 6.78 2.96
N ASN A 114 -3.70 5.57 3.36
CA ASN A 114 -2.97 4.71 4.29
C ASN A 114 -2.37 3.47 3.61
N PHE A 115 -2.00 3.59 2.34
CA PHE A 115 -1.38 2.52 1.56
C PHE A 115 0.07 2.89 1.26
N PRO A 116 1.02 2.45 2.10
CA PRO A 116 2.41 2.85 1.93
C PRO A 116 3.00 2.36 0.61
N GLY A 117 3.87 3.19 0.01
CA GLY A 117 4.54 2.89 -1.26
C GLY A 117 3.58 2.56 -2.41
N SER A 118 2.38 3.15 -2.41
CA SER A 118 1.30 2.78 -3.33
C SER A 118 1.65 2.97 -4.81
N ASP A 119 2.51 3.94 -5.12
CA ASP A 119 3.04 4.19 -6.46
C ASP A 119 4.10 3.15 -6.86
N PHE A 120 5.06 2.87 -5.98
CA PHE A 120 6.09 1.87 -6.19
C PHE A 120 5.49 0.50 -6.48
N HIS A 121 4.54 0.05 -5.65
CA HIS A 121 3.92 -1.25 -5.81
C HIS A 121 3.05 -1.31 -7.07
N LEU A 122 2.30 -0.25 -7.38
CA LEU A 122 1.47 -0.20 -8.58
C LEU A 122 2.32 -0.15 -9.85
N GLN A 123 3.32 0.72 -9.92
CA GLN A 123 4.24 0.84 -11.05
C GLN A 123 4.90 -0.51 -11.35
N ARG A 124 5.44 -1.18 -10.32
CA ARG A 124 6.08 -2.49 -10.50
C ARG A 124 5.14 -3.55 -11.06
N MET A 125 3.90 -3.58 -10.58
CA MET A 125 2.91 -4.51 -11.13
C MET A 125 2.58 -4.17 -12.58
N LEU A 126 2.33 -2.90 -12.90
CA LEU A 126 2.06 -2.49 -14.28
C LEU A 126 3.24 -2.81 -15.21
N ASP A 127 4.46 -2.51 -14.79
CA ASP A 127 5.69 -2.80 -15.54
C ASP A 127 5.84 -4.30 -15.81
N ALA A 128 5.62 -5.15 -14.79
CA ALA A 128 5.68 -6.60 -14.96
C ALA A 128 4.65 -7.10 -15.98
N PHE A 129 3.43 -6.53 -15.95
CA PHE A 129 2.38 -6.86 -16.91
C PHE A 129 2.68 -6.37 -18.32
N VAL A 130 3.27 -5.18 -18.47
CA VAL A 130 3.64 -4.63 -19.78
C VAL A 130 4.84 -5.38 -20.39
N GLN A 131 5.79 -5.81 -19.56
CA GLN A 131 7.01 -6.50 -20.01
C GLN A 131 6.79 -7.99 -20.30
N SER A 132 5.80 -8.63 -19.66
CA SER A 132 5.44 -10.02 -19.94
C SER A 132 5.11 -10.21 -21.43
N HIS A 133 5.63 -11.27 -22.03
CA HIS A 133 5.31 -11.63 -23.42
C HIS A 133 3.83 -12.00 -23.60
N ILE A 134 3.12 -12.24 -22.50
CA ILE A 134 1.69 -12.53 -22.44
C ILE A 134 0.86 -11.25 -22.17
N ALA A 135 1.48 -10.07 -22.03
CA ALA A 135 0.82 -8.75 -21.86
C ALA A 135 -0.34 -8.53 -22.82
N THR A 136 -0.18 -8.95 -24.09
CA THR A 136 -1.20 -8.82 -25.15
C THR A 136 -2.50 -9.58 -24.87
N ARG A 137 -2.50 -10.52 -23.91
CA ARG A 137 -3.67 -11.29 -23.51
C ARG A 137 -4.49 -10.64 -22.40
N ILE A 138 -3.98 -9.60 -21.74
CA ILE A 138 -4.66 -8.93 -20.65
C ILE A 138 -5.13 -7.55 -21.09
N ASN A 139 -6.42 -7.30 -20.91
CA ASN A 139 -6.98 -5.99 -21.15
C ASN A 139 -6.64 -5.05 -19.98
N LEU A 140 -5.65 -4.17 -20.17
CA LEU A 140 -5.27 -3.14 -19.19
C LEU A 140 -6.14 -1.87 -19.25
N SER A 141 -7.11 -1.78 -20.17
CA SER A 141 -8.01 -0.63 -20.28
C SER A 141 -8.74 -0.29 -18.96
N PRO A 142 -9.20 -1.27 -18.15
CA PRO A 142 -9.75 -0.98 -16.83
C PRO A 142 -8.76 -0.27 -15.91
N CYS A 143 -7.50 -0.70 -15.87
CA CYS A 143 -6.46 -0.06 -15.07
C CYS A 143 -6.22 1.39 -15.52
N LEU A 144 -6.10 1.61 -16.82
CA LEU A 144 -5.91 2.94 -17.40
C LEU A 144 -7.10 3.86 -17.14
N ALA A 145 -8.32 3.33 -17.16
CA ALA A 145 -9.52 4.10 -16.86
C ALA A 145 -9.48 4.63 -15.42
N LEU A 146 -9.16 3.80 -14.42
CA LEU A 146 -9.01 4.25 -13.03
C LEU A 146 -7.86 5.24 -12.85
N LEU A 147 -6.71 5.03 -13.50
CA LEU A 147 -5.59 5.97 -13.46
C LEU A 147 -5.97 7.35 -14.03
N ARG A 148 -6.69 7.38 -15.15
CA ARG A 148 -7.21 8.61 -15.75
C ARG A 148 -8.18 9.34 -14.83
N LEU A 149 -9.05 8.62 -14.12
CA LEU A 149 -9.90 9.23 -13.09
C LEU A 149 -9.05 9.82 -11.97
N SER A 150 -8.05 9.09 -11.45
CA SER A 150 -7.16 9.57 -10.38
C SER A 150 -6.43 10.86 -10.78
N GLU A 151 -5.84 10.86 -11.99
CA GLU A 151 -5.14 12.02 -12.54
C GLU A 151 -6.08 13.21 -12.77
N ALA A 152 -7.29 12.97 -13.28
CA ALA A 152 -8.29 14.03 -13.45
C ALA A 152 -8.70 14.66 -12.12
N ILE A 153 -8.85 13.86 -11.06
CA ILE A 153 -9.10 14.36 -9.70
C ILE A 153 -7.92 15.21 -9.22
N ALA A 154 -6.69 14.71 -9.34
CA ALA A 154 -5.50 15.44 -8.93
C ALA A 154 -5.37 16.78 -9.67
N ALA A 155 -5.60 16.80 -10.98
CA ALA A 155 -5.59 18.02 -11.80
C ALA A 155 -6.67 19.03 -11.35
N ARG A 156 -7.90 18.57 -11.13
CA ARG A 156 -9.03 19.40 -10.66
C ARG A 156 -8.78 20.00 -9.27
N CYS A 157 -8.09 19.26 -8.41
CA CYS A 157 -7.77 19.69 -7.04
C CYS A 157 -6.49 20.55 -6.97
N GLY A 158 -5.71 20.63 -8.04
CA GLY A 158 -4.39 21.28 -8.02
C GLY A 158 -3.38 20.53 -7.13
N THR A 159 -3.51 19.21 -7.03
CA THR A 159 -2.63 18.38 -6.20
C THR A 159 -1.28 18.20 -6.88
N GLU A 160 -0.23 18.74 -6.28
CA GLU A 160 1.14 18.55 -6.78
C GLU A 160 1.67 17.15 -6.43
N PRO A 161 2.53 16.54 -7.28
CA PRO A 161 3.25 15.32 -6.93
C PRO A 161 4.10 15.51 -5.68
N ILE A 162 4.28 14.45 -4.87
CA ILE A 162 5.17 14.44 -3.70
C ILE A 162 4.74 15.51 -2.67
N THR A 163 3.43 15.68 -2.48
CA THR A 163 2.90 16.59 -1.45
C THR A 163 3.00 15.90 -0.09
N PHE A 164 3.88 16.37 0.80
CA PHE A 164 3.90 15.93 2.20
C PHE A 164 3.28 17.00 3.09
N LYS A 165 2.28 16.62 3.88
CA LYS A 165 1.71 17.50 4.90
C LYS A 165 1.42 16.67 6.13
N SER A 166 2.15 16.93 7.21
CA SER A 166 1.82 16.34 8.50
C SER A 166 0.41 16.78 8.92
N GLY A 167 -0.42 15.81 9.25
CA GLY A 167 -1.74 16.03 9.82
C GLY A 167 -1.69 16.02 11.35
N GLU A 168 -2.87 15.95 11.95
CA GLU A 168 -3.06 15.79 13.38
C GLU A 168 -3.76 14.44 13.63
N ILE A 169 -3.03 13.48 14.18
CA ILE A 169 -3.62 12.21 14.64
C ILE A 169 -4.63 12.48 15.76
N TYR A 170 -5.67 11.65 15.87
CA TYR A 170 -6.72 11.78 16.88
C TYR A 170 -7.48 13.11 16.85
N ARG A 171 -7.52 13.76 15.68
CA ARG A 171 -8.24 15.01 15.47
C ARG A 171 -9.68 14.90 15.96
N GLU A 172 -10.07 15.84 16.81
CA GLU A 172 -11.46 16.05 17.23
C GLU A 172 -12.09 17.27 16.57
N ASN A 173 -11.26 18.22 16.12
CA ASN A 173 -11.70 19.43 15.46
C ASN A 173 -11.60 19.30 13.94
N TRP A 174 -12.74 19.00 13.33
CA TRP A 174 -12.90 18.83 11.88
C TRP A 174 -13.31 20.11 11.16
N LEU A 175 -13.18 21.27 11.81
CA LEU A 175 -13.55 22.57 11.25
C LEU A 175 -12.74 22.86 9.99
N SER A 176 -13.33 22.52 8.86
CA SER A 176 -13.01 22.99 7.53
C SER A 176 -14.19 23.79 7.02
N GLY A 177 -13.95 24.70 6.08
CA GLY A 177 -15.04 25.38 5.40
C GLY A 177 -15.87 24.37 4.62
N LEU A 178 -17.07 24.02 5.10
CA LEU A 178 -17.96 23.06 4.42
C LEU A 178 -18.15 23.33 2.92
N PRO A 179 -18.29 24.60 2.46
CA PRO A 179 -18.37 24.88 1.03
C PRO A 179 -17.13 24.43 0.25
N ALA A 180 -15.93 24.60 0.83
CA ALA A 180 -14.67 24.17 0.22
C ALA A 180 -14.57 22.65 0.17
N LEU A 181 -14.93 21.94 1.26
CA LEU A 181 -14.98 20.47 1.25
C LEU A 181 -15.95 19.92 0.22
N VAL A 182 -17.16 20.49 0.12
CA VAL A 182 -18.14 20.06 -0.88
C VAL A 182 -17.63 20.32 -2.29
N ALA A 183 -17.00 21.47 -2.53
CA ALA A 183 -16.41 21.79 -3.84
C ALA A 183 -15.28 20.81 -4.18
N LEU A 184 -14.46 20.41 -3.20
CA LEU A 184 -13.38 19.47 -3.36
C LEU A 184 -13.90 18.05 -3.62
N GLY A 185 -14.85 17.56 -2.82
CA GLY A 185 -15.44 16.25 -3.01
C GLY A 185 -16.24 16.10 -4.30
N ARG A 186 -16.76 17.19 -4.87
CA ARG A 186 -17.37 17.15 -6.22
C ARG A 186 -16.35 16.89 -7.33
N GLN A 187 -15.07 17.18 -7.11
CA GLN A 187 -14.04 16.91 -8.11
C GLN A 187 -13.84 15.41 -8.36
N SER A 188 -14.23 14.57 -7.40
CA SER A 188 -14.17 13.12 -7.51
C SER A 188 -15.38 12.49 -8.20
N CYS A 189 -16.29 13.29 -8.77
CA CYS A 189 -17.46 12.82 -9.50
C CYS A 189 -17.36 13.14 -10.98
N PHE A 190 -17.87 12.22 -11.80
CA PHE A 190 -17.73 12.24 -13.26
C PHE A 190 -19.09 11.93 -13.90
N ASN A 191 -19.55 12.84 -14.75
CA ASN A 191 -20.68 12.59 -15.63
C ASN A 191 -20.19 12.00 -16.98
N ASN A 192 -21.13 11.66 -17.87
CA ASN A 192 -20.78 11.06 -19.17
C ASN A 192 -19.92 11.96 -20.04
N THR A 193 -20.10 13.28 -19.98
CA THR A 193 -19.26 14.24 -20.71
C THR A 193 -17.83 14.19 -20.18
N ASP A 194 -17.64 14.15 -18.86
CA ASP A 194 -16.31 14.00 -18.26
C ASP A 194 -15.62 12.72 -18.73
N LEU A 195 -16.34 11.59 -18.79
CA LEU A 195 -15.77 10.31 -19.24
C LEU A 195 -15.34 10.36 -20.71
N VAL A 196 -16.14 11.00 -21.57
CA VAL A 196 -15.79 11.20 -22.98
C VAL A 196 -14.56 12.10 -23.13
N ASP A 197 -14.49 13.21 -22.40
CA ASP A 197 -13.36 14.14 -22.44
C ASP A 197 -12.06 13.48 -21.94
N LEU A 198 -12.18 12.56 -20.98
CA LEU A 198 -11.07 11.74 -20.50
C LEU A 198 -10.75 10.54 -21.41
N ALA A 199 -11.47 10.36 -22.52
CA ALA A 199 -11.37 9.22 -23.43
C ALA A 199 -11.48 7.87 -22.69
N ILE A 200 -12.39 7.78 -21.73
CA ILE A 200 -12.69 6.57 -20.97
C ILE A 200 -13.94 5.92 -21.56
N ASP A 201 -13.81 4.66 -21.99
CA ASP A 201 -14.96 3.81 -22.27
C ASP A 201 -15.63 3.40 -20.94
N PRO A 202 -16.92 3.73 -20.71
CA PRO A 202 -17.63 3.33 -19.50
C PRO A 202 -17.57 1.83 -19.19
N ALA A 203 -17.49 0.96 -20.21
CA ALA A 203 -17.37 -0.49 -20.01
C ALA A 203 -16.07 -0.88 -19.30
N SER A 204 -15.01 -0.07 -19.43
CA SER A 204 -13.74 -0.29 -18.72
C SER A 204 -13.85 -0.02 -17.21
N LEU A 205 -14.88 0.71 -16.77
CA LEU A 205 -15.11 1.01 -15.35
C LEU A 205 -16.09 0.05 -14.68
N GLU A 206 -16.89 -0.71 -15.43
CA GLU A 206 -18.00 -1.52 -14.92
C GLU A 206 -17.60 -2.40 -13.73
N ARG A 207 -16.47 -3.10 -13.84
CA ARG A 207 -15.99 -3.99 -12.77
C ARG A 207 -15.51 -3.27 -11.52
N PHE A 208 -15.33 -1.95 -11.54
CA PHE A 208 -14.92 -1.15 -10.38
C PHE A 208 -16.11 -0.44 -9.72
N ILE A 209 -17.32 -0.62 -10.25
CA ILE A 209 -18.54 -0.05 -9.69
C ILE A 209 -19.07 -0.97 -8.59
N LEU A 210 -19.29 -0.39 -7.40
CA LEU A 210 -19.88 -1.11 -6.28
C LEU A 210 -21.37 -1.36 -6.53
N THR A 211 -21.74 -2.64 -6.64
CA THR A 211 -23.13 -3.07 -6.90
C THR A 211 -23.87 -3.54 -5.65
N GLU A 212 -23.15 -3.96 -4.61
CA GLU A 212 -23.73 -4.51 -3.36
C GLU A 212 -23.27 -3.72 -2.12
N PRO A 213 -23.83 -2.53 -1.87
CA PRO A 213 -23.45 -1.67 -0.73
C PRO A 213 -23.58 -2.33 0.64
N GLU A 214 -24.53 -3.25 0.82
CA GLU A 214 -24.78 -3.92 2.09
C GLU A 214 -23.63 -4.83 2.52
N ALA A 215 -22.90 -5.41 1.56
CA ALA A 215 -21.74 -6.28 1.82
C ALA A 215 -20.62 -5.55 2.57
N LEU A 216 -20.54 -4.22 2.47
CA LEU A 216 -19.56 -3.40 3.19
C LEU A 216 -19.63 -3.51 4.72
N LEU A 217 -20.72 -4.04 5.27
CA LEU A 217 -20.94 -4.13 6.72
C LEU A 217 -20.53 -5.48 7.29
N ASP A 218 -20.44 -6.50 6.45
CA ASP A 218 -20.06 -7.85 6.83
C ASP A 218 -18.53 -8.05 6.74
N LEU A 219 -17.83 -7.06 6.20
CA LEU A 219 -16.42 -7.09 5.89
C LEU A 219 -15.59 -6.36 6.96
N ARG A 220 -14.51 -7.00 7.42
CA ARG A 220 -13.55 -6.39 8.35
C ARG A 220 -12.86 -5.21 7.66
N CYS A 221 -12.52 -4.16 8.40
CA CYS A 221 -11.72 -3.09 7.82
C CYS A 221 -10.38 -3.66 7.32
N GLY A 222 -10.06 -3.44 6.04
CA GLY A 222 -8.95 -4.09 5.33
C GLY A 222 -9.35 -5.22 4.36
N GLU A 223 -10.50 -5.87 4.54
CA GLU A 223 -11.05 -6.88 3.60
C GLU A 223 -12.27 -6.29 2.87
N ASN A 224 -12.13 -5.13 2.22
CA ASN A 224 -13.32 -4.36 1.83
C ASN A 224 -13.64 -4.41 0.33
N GLU A 225 -14.92 -4.64 0.03
CA GLU A 225 -15.50 -4.60 -1.31
C GLU A 225 -15.18 -3.29 -2.04
N MET A 226 -15.02 -2.18 -1.30
CA MET A 226 -14.61 -0.89 -1.87
C MET A 226 -13.19 -0.87 -2.46
N MET A 227 -12.27 -1.72 -2.00
CA MET A 227 -10.95 -1.85 -2.61
C MET A 227 -11.07 -2.49 -3.98
N ALA A 228 -11.99 -3.44 -4.15
CA ALA A 228 -12.27 -4.05 -5.45
C ALA A 228 -13.14 -3.16 -6.34
N HIS A 229 -14.07 -2.43 -5.72
CA HIS A 229 -15.11 -1.65 -6.37
C HIS A 229 -15.16 -0.22 -5.81
N PRO A 230 -14.14 0.61 -6.10
CA PRO A 230 -14.01 1.93 -5.47
C PRO A 230 -14.98 2.98 -6.03
N LEU A 231 -15.72 2.69 -7.10
CA LEU A 231 -16.63 3.63 -7.76
C LEU A 231 -18.07 3.45 -7.27
N VAL A 232 -18.77 4.56 -7.07
CA VAL A 232 -20.15 4.58 -6.58
C VAL A 232 -21.01 5.42 -7.51
N GLN A 233 -22.14 4.86 -7.94
CA GLN A 233 -23.13 5.61 -8.71
C GLN A 233 -23.92 6.56 -7.80
N THR A 234 -23.93 7.85 -8.17
CA THR A 234 -24.64 8.91 -7.44
C THR A 234 -25.49 9.75 -8.39
N THR A 235 -26.28 10.65 -7.83
CA THR A 235 -26.98 11.72 -8.54
C THR A 235 -26.04 12.74 -9.19
N PHE A 236 -24.77 12.79 -8.78
CA PHE A 236 -23.73 13.64 -9.40
C PHE A 236 -22.95 12.93 -10.51
N GLY A 237 -23.32 11.68 -10.83
CA GLY A 237 -22.59 10.82 -11.76
C GLY A 237 -21.83 9.70 -11.02
N LEU A 238 -20.81 9.18 -11.68
CA LEU A 238 -19.94 8.15 -11.13
C LEU A 238 -18.88 8.81 -10.23
N CYS A 239 -18.85 8.47 -8.95
CA CYS A 239 -17.93 9.09 -8.00
C CYS A 239 -16.87 8.09 -7.51
N LEU A 240 -15.65 8.57 -7.32
CA LEU A 240 -14.53 7.90 -6.67
C LEU A 240 -14.30 8.56 -5.30
N PRO A 241 -15.09 8.24 -4.26
CA PRO A 241 -15.11 8.99 -3.00
C PRO A 241 -13.82 8.86 -2.17
N VAL A 242 -13.00 7.86 -2.46
CA VAL A 242 -11.75 7.58 -1.74
C VAL A 242 -10.67 7.32 -2.79
N PRO A 243 -10.07 8.37 -3.37
CA PRO A 243 -9.14 8.23 -4.50
C PRO A 243 -7.89 7.40 -4.21
N SER A 244 -7.52 7.25 -2.94
CA SER A 244 -6.44 6.36 -2.49
C SER A 244 -6.72 4.88 -2.78
N LEU A 245 -7.97 4.50 -3.10
CA LEU A 245 -8.32 3.14 -3.48
C LEU A 245 -7.95 2.78 -4.92
N VAL A 246 -7.49 3.71 -5.75
CA VAL A 246 -7.08 3.41 -7.14
C VAL A 246 -5.97 2.37 -7.18
N SER A 247 -4.92 2.56 -6.39
CA SER A 247 -3.79 1.62 -6.33
C SER A 247 -4.21 0.22 -5.85
N PRO A 248 -4.87 0.03 -4.69
CA PRO A 248 -5.33 -1.31 -4.29
C PRO A 248 -6.33 -1.92 -5.28
N ALA A 249 -7.23 -1.14 -5.89
CA ALA A 249 -8.18 -1.67 -6.89
C ALA A 249 -7.49 -2.22 -8.14
N ILE A 250 -6.51 -1.48 -8.68
CA ILE A 250 -5.76 -1.95 -9.84
C ILE A 250 -4.89 -3.15 -9.47
N ARG A 251 -4.22 -3.13 -8.32
CA ARG A 251 -3.44 -4.28 -7.86
C ARG A 251 -4.31 -5.52 -7.70
N LEU A 252 -5.53 -5.37 -7.17
CA LEU A 252 -6.46 -6.49 -7.00
C LEU A 252 -6.90 -7.03 -8.35
N PHE A 253 -7.28 -6.13 -9.26
CA PHE A 253 -7.60 -6.47 -10.65
C PHE A 253 -6.49 -7.34 -11.25
N LEU A 254 -5.25 -6.87 -11.20
CA LEU A 254 -4.11 -7.56 -11.81
C LEU A 254 -3.88 -8.93 -11.15
N THR A 255 -4.00 -9.02 -9.83
CA THR A 255 -3.85 -10.31 -9.13
C THR A 255 -4.95 -11.31 -9.47
N GLN A 256 -6.17 -10.84 -9.70
CA GLN A 256 -7.27 -11.70 -10.18
C GLN A 256 -6.96 -12.21 -11.59
N GLU A 257 -6.45 -11.37 -12.48
CA GLU A 257 -6.02 -11.81 -13.82
C GLU A 257 -4.90 -12.87 -13.76
N MET A 258 -4.00 -12.79 -12.77
CA MET A 258 -2.98 -13.83 -12.53
C MET A 258 -3.60 -15.16 -12.06
N GLN A 259 -4.61 -15.11 -11.18
CA GLN A 259 -5.24 -16.31 -10.62
C GLN A 259 -5.89 -17.18 -11.71
N TYR A 260 -6.51 -16.55 -12.71
CA TYR A 260 -7.18 -17.25 -13.80
C TYR A 260 -6.21 -17.81 -14.85
N ASN A 261 -4.92 -17.49 -14.79
CA ASN A 261 -3.94 -17.91 -15.79
C ASN A 261 -2.56 -18.21 -15.18
N TYR A 262 -2.30 -19.50 -14.95
CA TYR A 262 -1.05 -19.97 -14.34
C TYR A 262 0.22 -19.57 -15.11
N GLU A 263 0.18 -19.55 -16.45
CA GLU A 263 1.33 -19.14 -17.27
C GLU A 263 1.67 -17.66 -17.04
N ILE A 264 0.63 -16.82 -16.97
CA ILE A 264 0.78 -15.40 -16.65
C ILE A 264 1.31 -15.23 -15.24
N ALA A 265 0.73 -15.91 -14.25
CA ALA A 265 1.20 -15.81 -12.87
C ALA A 265 2.69 -16.14 -12.73
N ARG A 266 3.17 -17.19 -13.42
CA ARG A 266 4.59 -17.56 -13.43
C ARG A 266 5.47 -16.48 -14.05
N GLU A 267 5.12 -15.98 -15.23
CA GLU A 267 5.93 -14.98 -15.94
C GLU A 267 5.93 -13.63 -15.19
N ILE A 268 4.78 -13.18 -14.69
CA ILE A 268 4.67 -11.96 -13.89
C ILE A 268 5.49 -12.08 -12.61
N LYS A 269 5.44 -13.22 -11.92
CA LYS A 269 6.30 -13.49 -10.75
C LYS A 269 7.78 -13.37 -11.12
N GLU A 270 8.20 -13.96 -12.24
CA GLU A 270 9.58 -13.87 -12.73
C GLU A 270 9.98 -12.41 -13.02
N HIS A 271 9.11 -11.60 -13.62
CA HIS A 271 9.37 -10.19 -13.89
C HIS A 271 9.43 -9.36 -12.60
N LEU A 272 8.46 -9.53 -11.69
CA LEU A 272 8.42 -8.83 -10.41
C LEU A 272 9.68 -9.08 -9.57
N TYR A 273 10.15 -10.34 -9.57
CA TYR A 273 11.38 -10.75 -8.88
C TYR A 273 12.63 -10.26 -9.61
N THR A 274 12.78 -10.60 -10.89
CA THR A 274 14.01 -10.34 -11.66
C THR A 274 14.23 -8.85 -11.87
N ALA A 275 13.17 -8.08 -12.13
CA ALA A 275 13.30 -6.64 -12.32
C ALA A 275 13.75 -5.94 -11.04
N LEU A 276 13.19 -6.31 -9.87
CA LEU A 276 13.56 -5.68 -8.60
C LEU A 276 14.94 -6.15 -8.12
N TRP A 277 15.12 -7.47 -8.00
CA TRP A 277 16.34 -8.07 -7.48
C TRP A 277 17.53 -7.81 -8.42
N GLY A 278 17.30 -7.92 -9.72
CA GLY A 278 18.27 -7.58 -10.76
C GLY A 278 18.62 -6.10 -10.73
N ARG A 279 17.66 -5.18 -10.62
CA ARG A 279 17.95 -3.74 -10.49
C ARG A 279 18.81 -3.45 -9.27
N TRP A 280 18.47 -4.01 -8.11
CA TRP A 280 19.26 -3.83 -6.91
C TRP A 280 20.69 -4.35 -7.09
N LEU A 281 20.86 -5.61 -7.48
CA LEU A 281 22.18 -6.25 -7.53
C LEU A 281 23.05 -5.82 -8.71
N VAL A 282 22.46 -5.44 -9.85
CA VAL A 282 23.20 -5.09 -11.08
C VAL A 282 23.45 -3.60 -11.18
N TYR A 283 22.52 -2.77 -10.69
CA TYR A 283 22.59 -1.32 -10.86
C TYR A 283 22.78 -0.59 -9.53
N ASP A 284 21.84 -0.71 -8.60
CA ASP A 284 21.81 0.16 -7.42
C ASP A 284 22.99 -0.12 -6.47
N PHE A 285 23.26 -1.38 -6.14
CA PHE A 285 24.38 -1.75 -5.26
C PHE A 285 25.76 -1.51 -5.94
N PRO A 286 26.01 -1.94 -7.18
CA PRO A 286 27.28 -1.66 -7.86
C PRO A 286 27.56 -0.18 -8.08
N SER A 287 26.53 0.64 -8.35
CA SER A 287 26.70 2.11 -8.46
C SER A 287 27.22 2.74 -7.17
N ARG A 288 27.11 2.02 -6.05
CA ARG A 288 27.59 2.40 -4.71
C ARG A 288 28.87 1.65 -4.32
N SER A 289 29.59 1.07 -5.28
CA SER A 289 30.81 0.28 -5.08
C SER A 289 30.64 -0.98 -4.22
N HIS A 290 29.41 -1.45 -4.05
CA HIS A 290 29.12 -2.73 -3.41
C HIS A 290 29.25 -3.85 -4.44
N ILE A 291 30.00 -4.90 -4.09
CA ILE A 291 30.35 -5.98 -5.01
C ILE A 291 29.58 -7.23 -4.58
N PRO A 292 28.66 -7.76 -5.41
CA PRO A 292 28.05 -9.06 -5.15
C PRO A 292 29.12 -10.14 -5.02
N ILE A 293 28.98 -10.94 -3.96
CA ILE A 293 29.82 -12.10 -3.72
C ILE A 293 29.11 -13.30 -4.35
N ASP A 294 29.85 -14.07 -5.14
CA ASP A 294 29.33 -15.29 -5.71
C ASP A 294 28.93 -16.28 -4.59
N ASN A 295 27.78 -16.93 -4.74
CA ASN A 295 27.31 -17.93 -3.80
C ASN A 295 28.28 -19.12 -3.72
N GLU A 296 29.11 -19.35 -4.73
CA GLU A 296 30.18 -20.35 -4.68
C GLU A 296 31.27 -20.04 -3.66
N ILE A 297 31.42 -18.77 -3.24
CA ILE A 297 32.43 -18.32 -2.28
C ILE A 297 31.94 -18.48 -0.84
N ILE A 298 30.66 -18.18 -0.58
CA ILE A 298 30.00 -18.39 0.72
C ILE A 298 28.70 -19.15 0.48
N MET A 299 28.72 -20.45 0.75
CA MET A 299 27.54 -21.30 0.67
C MET A 299 26.72 -21.19 1.96
N LEU A 300 25.54 -20.58 1.84
CA LEU A 300 24.58 -20.51 2.92
C LEU A 300 23.70 -21.76 2.94
N ASP A 301 23.44 -22.28 4.13
CA ASP A 301 22.55 -23.43 4.25
C ASP A 301 21.12 -23.06 3.86
N ALA A 302 20.37 -24.03 3.32
CA ALA A 302 18.95 -23.86 3.10
C ALA A 302 18.20 -23.77 4.45
N PRO A 303 17.11 -22.99 4.53
CA PRO A 303 16.24 -22.95 5.71
C PRO A 303 15.65 -24.34 5.98
N SER A 304 15.61 -24.74 7.26
CA SER A 304 14.95 -25.99 7.68
C SER A 304 13.45 -25.83 7.93
N PHE A 305 12.87 -24.70 7.54
CA PHE A 305 11.47 -24.33 7.74
C PHE A 305 10.91 -23.70 6.46
N LYS A 306 9.59 -23.69 6.32
CA LYS A 306 8.91 -23.09 5.17
C LYS A 306 8.80 -21.58 5.37
N PHE A 307 9.27 -20.81 4.39
CA PHE A 307 9.05 -19.37 4.33
C PHE A 307 7.57 -19.03 4.08
N PHE A 308 7.16 -17.84 4.53
CA PHE A 308 5.90 -17.25 4.10
C PHE A 308 6.11 -16.65 2.70
N GLY A 309 5.73 -17.40 1.67
CA GLY A 309 5.98 -17.03 0.27
C GLY A 309 7.34 -17.42 -0.26
N ASP A 310 7.80 -16.66 -1.25
CA ASP A 310 9.10 -16.86 -1.88
C ASP A 310 10.21 -16.16 -1.07
N TYR A 311 11.43 -16.66 -1.19
CA TYR A 311 12.58 -16.00 -0.60
C TYR A 311 13.80 -16.09 -1.52
N ALA A 312 14.69 -15.13 -1.35
CA ALA A 312 16.00 -15.11 -1.97
C ALA A 312 16.98 -14.45 -1.02
N HIS A 313 18.27 -14.74 -1.19
CA HIS A 313 19.30 -14.01 -0.49
C HIS A 313 20.52 -13.75 -1.37
N SER A 314 21.30 -12.74 -1.00
CA SER A 314 22.56 -12.41 -1.64
C SER A 314 23.49 -11.78 -0.64
N ILE A 315 24.79 -11.98 -0.84
CA ILE A 315 25.83 -11.36 -0.02
C ILE A 315 26.55 -10.33 -0.87
N LEU A 316 26.71 -9.14 -0.32
CA LEU A 316 27.42 -8.04 -0.96
C LEU A 316 28.61 -7.65 -0.08
N ARG A 317 29.79 -7.52 -0.66
CA ARG A 317 30.89 -6.84 0.00
C ARG A 317 30.72 -5.33 -0.15
N PHE A 318 30.69 -4.60 0.96
CA PHE A 318 30.63 -3.14 0.92
C PHE A 318 31.87 -2.45 1.50
N ASP A 319 32.77 -3.20 2.11
CA ASP A 319 34.08 -2.74 2.61
C ASP A 319 35.07 -3.92 2.61
N GLU A 320 36.35 -3.70 2.93
CA GLU A 320 37.39 -4.74 2.90
C GLU A 320 37.04 -5.95 3.79
N ASP A 321 36.56 -5.70 5.00
CA ASP A 321 36.21 -6.72 6.01
C ASP A 321 34.71 -6.73 6.38
N LYS A 322 33.86 -6.08 5.58
CA LYS A 322 32.41 -5.96 5.83
C LYS A 322 31.53 -6.46 4.71
N ALA A 323 30.47 -7.17 5.09
CA ALA A 323 29.46 -7.69 4.18
C ALA A 323 28.03 -7.30 4.57
N ALA A 324 27.19 -7.11 3.55
CA ALA A 324 25.75 -6.99 3.68
C ALA A 324 25.11 -8.30 3.22
N HIS A 325 24.31 -8.90 4.09
CA HIS A 325 23.45 -10.05 3.76
C HIS A 325 22.05 -9.53 3.47
N LEU A 326 21.62 -9.61 2.23
CA LEU A 326 20.26 -9.25 1.83
C LEU A 326 19.42 -10.50 1.82
N ILE A 327 18.30 -10.49 2.54
CA ILE A 327 17.28 -11.54 2.49
C ILE A 327 16.02 -10.88 1.95
N TRP A 328 15.59 -11.24 0.75
CA TRP A 328 14.30 -10.83 0.21
C TRP A 328 13.25 -11.86 0.53
N LEU A 329 12.10 -11.38 1.00
CA LEU A 329 10.92 -12.17 1.30
C LEU A 329 9.78 -11.61 0.44
N GLY A 330 9.30 -12.43 -0.48
CA GLY A 330 8.29 -12.05 -1.46
C GLY A 330 6.99 -12.81 -1.31
N PRO A 331 5.94 -12.39 -2.04
CA PRO A 331 4.62 -12.95 -1.88
C PRO A 331 4.45 -14.36 -2.41
N ASP A 332 3.59 -15.15 -1.74
CA ASP A 332 3.13 -16.44 -2.26
C ASP A 332 2.11 -16.20 -3.38
N TRP A 333 2.57 -16.29 -4.62
CA TRP A 333 1.72 -16.13 -5.80
C TRP A 333 0.87 -17.38 -6.13
N SER A 334 0.80 -18.39 -5.26
CA SER A 334 -0.05 -19.58 -5.50
C SER A 334 -1.54 -19.29 -5.45
N ASP A 335 -1.96 -18.24 -4.72
CA ASP A 335 -3.33 -17.71 -4.73
C ASP A 335 -3.30 -16.17 -4.64
N PRO A 336 -2.95 -15.49 -5.75
CA PRO A 336 -2.60 -14.07 -5.75
C PRO A 336 -3.64 -13.15 -5.09
N PRO A 337 -4.97 -13.26 -5.33
CA PRO A 337 -5.91 -12.33 -4.72
C PRO A 337 -5.97 -12.45 -3.19
N THR A 338 -5.83 -13.67 -2.67
CA THR A 338 -5.79 -13.95 -1.23
C THR A 338 -4.48 -13.46 -0.61
N TYR A 339 -3.37 -13.59 -1.34
CA TYR A 339 -2.01 -13.32 -0.86
C TYR A 339 -1.39 -12.04 -1.44
N ALA A 340 -2.11 -11.12 -2.07
CA ALA A 340 -1.48 -9.91 -2.62
C ALA A 340 -1.90 -8.61 -1.91
N LEU A 341 -3.03 -8.59 -1.19
CA LEU A 341 -3.59 -7.34 -0.67
C LEU A 341 -4.10 -7.45 0.76
N HIS A 342 -3.56 -6.58 1.61
CA HIS A 342 -4.02 -6.05 2.89
C HIS A 342 -4.54 -7.03 3.94
N LYS A 343 -4.30 -8.34 3.75
CA LYS A 343 -4.40 -9.31 4.83
C LYS A 343 -3.11 -9.29 5.63
N THR A 344 -3.21 -8.94 6.90
CA THR A 344 -2.12 -9.16 7.85
C THR A 344 -2.07 -10.66 8.09
N PHE A 345 -1.03 -11.31 7.59
CA PHE A 345 -0.85 -12.73 7.83
C PHE A 345 -0.24 -12.91 9.21
N ASN A 346 -0.99 -13.59 10.09
CA ASN A 346 -0.41 -14.07 11.34
C ASN A 346 0.72 -15.03 10.99
N GLU A 347 1.90 -14.77 11.54
CA GLU A 347 3.04 -15.64 11.36
C GLU A 347 2.70 -17.09 11.76
N PRO A 348 3.16 -18.10 11.01
CA PRO A 348 3.07 -19.48 11.46
C PRO A 348 3.67 -19.64 12.85
N PRO A 349 3.15 -20.52 13.71
CA PRO A 349 3.74 -20.75 15.02
C PRO A 349 5.23 -21.05 14.93
N ASN A 350 6.03 -20.30 15.68
CA ASN A 350 7.51 -20.37 15.69
C ASN A 350 8.23 -19.85 14.42
N PHE A 351 7.55 -19.20 13.47
CA PHE A 351 8.20 -18.63 12.30
C PHE A 351 9.30 -17.63 12.70
N THR A 352 8.99 -16.60 13.50
CA THR A 352 10.00 -15.64 13.99
C THR A 352 11.18 -16.35 14.66
N LEU A 353 10.92 -17.34 15.52
CA LEU A 353 11.98 -18.09 16.20
C LEU A 353 12.89 -18.83 15.20
N ASN A 354 12.31 -19.54 14.25
CA ASN A 354 13.05 -20.32 13.26
C ASN A 354 13.79 -19.41 12.27
N PHE A 355 13.17 -18.31 11.86
CA PHE A 355 13.76 -17.33 10.98
C PHE A 355 14.94 -16.60 11.65
N ASN A 356 14.80 -16.24 12.93
CA ASN A 356 15.91 -15.66 13.69
C ASN A 356 17.11 -16.62 13.80
N ARG A 357 16.86 -17.91 14.12
CA ARG A 357 17.92 -18.94 14.13
C ARG A 357 18.57 -19.13 12.77
N TYR A 358 17.79 -19.04 11.70
CA TYR A 358 18.30 -19.12 10.34
C TYR A 358 19.22 -17.94 10.01
N ILE A 359 18.79 -16.72 10.33
CA ILE A 359 19.62 -15.52 10.17
C ILE A 359 20.93 -15.65 10.95
N GLU A 360 20.88 -16.07 12.22
CA GLU A 360 22.08 -16.29 13.04
C GLU A 360 23.05 -17.27 12.40
N LYS A 361 22.53 -18.39 11.89
CA LYS A 361 23.34 -19.40 11.19
C LYS A 361 23.99 -18.83 9.93
N CYS A 362 23.24 -18.07 9.12
CA CYS A 362 23.80 -17.41 7.94
C CYS A 362 24.90 -16.42 8.33
N ILE A 363 24.70 -15.64 9.39
CA ILE A 363 25.71 -14.70 9.89
C ILE A 363 26.97 -15.44 10.29
N ASP A 364 26.86 -16.55 11.01
CA ASP A 364 28.03 -17.36 11.41
C ASP A 364 28.80 -17.90 10.19
N GLN A 365 28.08 -18.29 9.13
CA GLN A 365 28.69 -18.72 7.86
C GLN A 365 29.41 -17.56 7.14
N ILE A 366 28.79 -16.38 7.07
CA ILE A 366 29.39 -15.19 6.43
C ILE A 366 30.61 -14.71 7.21
N LYS A 367 30.58 -14.80 8.54
CA LYS A 367 31.69 -14.38 9.41
C LYS A 367 32.95 -15.23 9.29
N THR A 368 32.91 -16.33 8.52
CA THR A 368 34.12 -17.06 8.14
C THR A 368 35.04 -16.24 7.21
N GLN A 369 34.51 -15.19 6.55
CA GLN A 369 35.26 -14.32 5.64
C GLN A 369 35.17 -12.83 6.00
N PHE A 370 34.18 -12.42 6.80
CA PHE A 370 33.93 -11.01 7.15
C PHE A 370 33.85 -10.81 8.67
N ASN A 371 34.46 -9.75 9.19
CA ASN A 371 34.47 -9.52 10.63
C ASN A 371 33.22 -8.78 11.12
N ARG A 372 32.67 -7.92 10.27
CA ARG A 372 31.51 -7.08 10.58
C ARG A 372 30.53 -7.09 9.43
N GLY A 373 29.31 -6.66 9.69
CA GLY A 373 28.34 -6.59 8.62
C GLY A 373 26.96 -6.19 9.07
N LEU A 374 26.03 -6.32 8.13
CA LEU A 374 24.63 -6.15 8.41
C LEU A 374 23.79 -7.12 7.60
N THR A 375 22.66 -7.55 8.18
CA THR A 375 21.63 -8.29 7.48
C THR A 375 20.43 -7.36 7.25
N ILE A 376 20.05 -7.16 5.98
CA ILE A 376 18.82 -6.47 5.61
C ILE A 376 17.79 -7.52 5.22
N VAL A 377 16.72 -7.62 5.99
CA VAL A 377 15.54 -8.39 5.61
C VAL A 377 14.60 -7.46 4.88
N VAL A 378 14.41 -7.71 3.59
CA VAL A 378 13.59 -6.90 2.71
C VAL A 378 12.22 -7.53 2.55
N TYR A 379 11.19 -6.83 3.04
CA TYR A 379 9.81 -7.24 2.90
C TYR A 379 9.27 -6.72 1.59
N ASP A 380 9.16 -7.58 0.59
CA ASP A 380 8.52 -7.23 -0.65
C ASP A 380 7.09 -7.72 -0.65
N SER A 381 6.16 -6.79 -0.60
CA SER A 381 4.80 -7.14 -0.89
C SER A 381 4.08 -6.05 -1.64
N PRO A 382 3.37 -6.38 -2.73
CA PRO A 382 2.46 -5.46 -3.39
C PRO A 382 1.23 -5.12 -2.53
N GLY A 383 1.14 -5.54 -1.27
CA GLY A 383 0.06 -5.13 -0.36
C GLY A 383 0.03 -5.76 1.03
N TRP A 384 1.09 -6.44 1.48
CA TRP A 384 1.15 -7.05 2.82
C TRP A 384 1.51 -6.02 3.88
N ASN A 385 0.79 -6.08 4.99
CA ASN A 385 1.40 -5.85 6.28
C ASN A 385 1.85 -7.23 6.78
N VAL A 386 3.11 -7.62 6.54
CA VAL A 386 3.63 -8.78 7.26
C VAL A 386 4.15 -8.30 8.60
N ASP A 387 3.43 -8.66 9.66
CA ASP A 387 3.80 -8.36 11.02
C ASP A 387 4.62 -9.53 11.58
N PHE A 388 5.91 -9.57 11.25
CA PHE A 388 6.87 -10.32 12.05
C PHE A 388 8.02 -9.42 12.44
N SER A 389 8.43 -9.52 13.70
CA SER A 389 9.56 -8.76 14.22
C SER A 389 10.84 -9.56 14.02
N VAL A 390 11.81 -8.98 13.32
CA VAL A 390 13.19 -9.50 13.35
C VAL A 390 13.79 -9.11 14.69
N ASN A 391 13.46 -9.90 15.71
CA ASN A 391 13.83 -9.63 17.10
C ASN A 391 15.08 -10.44 17.47
N ILE A 392 16.20 -10.11 16.81
CA ILE A 392 17.49 -10.76 17.04
C ILE A 392 18.30 -9.87 17.97
N GLN A 393 18.93 -10.47 18.98
CA GLN A 393 19.85 -9.74 19.85
C GLN A 393 20.95 -9.09 18.99
N ARG A 394 21.09 -7.77 19.12
CA ARG A 394 22.18 -7.01 18.49
C ARG A 394 23.50 -7.67 18.88
N ARG A 395 24.25 -8.14 17.88
CA ARG A 395 25.66 -8.48 18.07
C ARG A 395 26.46 -7.20 17.93
N ASP A 396 27.50 -7.03 18.74
CA ASP A 396 28.32 -5.81 18.72
C ASP A 396 28.98 -5.55 17.35
N ASP A 397 29.11 -6.59 16.53
CA ASP A 397 29.75 -6.55 15.21
C ASP A 397 28.82 -6.83 14.02
N TRP A 398 27.52 -7.10 14.27
CA TRP A 398 26.58 -7.41 13.21
C TRP A 398 25.20 -6.79 13.44
N TYR A 399 24.79 -5.93 12.51
CA TYR A 399 23.50 -5.26 12.54
C TYR A 399 22.43 -6.06 11.79
N ILE A 400 21.19 -6.02 12.26
CA ILE A 400 20.09 -6.68 11.57
C ILE A 400 18.92 -5.71 11.52
N VAL A 401 18.36 -5.51 10.33
CA VAL A 401 17.26 -4.57 10.10
C VAL A 401 16.25 -5.16 9.13
N GLY A 402 14.98 -4.95 9.42
CA GLY A 402 13.88 -5.21 8.50
C GLY A 402 13.48 -3.92 7.78
N ILE A 403 13.24 -3.98 6.47
CA ILE A 403 12.82 -2.82 5.69
C ILE A 403 11.84 -3.22 4.57
N PRO A 404 10.77 -2.45 4.31
CA PRO A 404 9.93 -2.65 3.14
C PRO A 404 10.69 -2.41 1.83
N SER A 405 10.31 -3.11 0.76
CA SER A 405 10.97 -2.99 -0.55
C SER A 405 10.88 -1.60 -1.16
N HIS A 406 9.77 -0.87 -0.98
CA HIS A 406 9.63 0.52 -1.43
C HIS A 406 10.59 1.45 -0.69
N ALA A 407 10.72 1.29 0.63
CA ALA A 407 11.64 2.09 1.45
C ALA A 407 13.11 1.81 1.09
N LEU A 408 13.47 0.54 0.87
CA LEU A 408 14.81 0.20 0.38
C LEU A 408 15.08 0.82 -1.00
N ALA A 409 14.13 0.72 -1.93
CA ALA A 409 14.28 1.30 -3.27
C ALA A 409 14.47 2.83 -3.21
N LEU A 410 13.76 3.51 -2.30
CA LEU A 410 13.95 4.96 -2.06
C LEU A 410 15.34 5.27 -1.47
N LEU A 411 15.79 4.50 -0.48
CA LEU A 411 17.14 4.66 0.09
C LEU A 411 18.24 4.45 -0.96
N LEU A 412 18.01 3.53 -1.90
CA LEU A 412 18.93 3.22 -2.99
C LEU A 412 18.86 4.21 -4.16
N SER A 413 17.75 4.93 -4.35
CA SER A 413 17.61 5.94 -5.41
C SER A 413 18.13 7.32 -5.00
N ASP A 414 18.12 7.67 -3.71
CA ASP A 414 18.53 8.99 -3.25
C ASP A 414 20.07 9.18 -3.25
N ALA A 415 20.53 10.28 -3.84
CA ALA A 415 21.94 10.59 -4.06
C ALA A 415 22.68 11.26 -2.87
N PRO A 416 22.06 11.98 -1.92
CA PRO A 416 22.73 12.54 -0.74
C PRO A 416 22.93 11.53 0.40
N THR A 417 22.18 10.41 0.44
CA THR A 417 22.39 9.31 1.41
C THR A 417 23.63 8.47 1.11
N LYS A 418 24.44 8.87 0.11
CA LYS A 418 25.72 8.29 -0.34
C LYS A 418 26.63 7.77 0.76
N SER A 419 26.64 8.40 1.93
CA SER A 419 27.39 7.93 3.09
C SER A 419 26.50 7.50 4.24
N THR A 420 25.42 8.21 4.56
CA THR A 420 24.81 8.17 5.92
C THR A 420 24.22 6.83 6.33
N PHE A 421 23.49 6.12 5.46
CA PHE A 421 22.87 4.83 5.85
C PHE A 421 23.93 3.77 6.15
N TRP A 422 24.92 3.62 5.27
CA TRP A 422 26.03 2.68 5.45
C TRP A 422 27.03 3.17 6.51
N THR A 423 27.23 4.48 6.66
CA THR A 423 28.08 5.05 7.73
C THR A 423 27.49 4.82 9.12
N LEU A 424 26.16 4.88 9.27
CA LEU A 424 25.48 4.59 10.54
C LEU A 424 25.49 3.11 10.91
N ALA A 425 25.54 2.20 9.93
CA ALA A 425 25.76 0.77 10.17
C ALA A 425 27.24 0.42 10.45
N VAL A 426 28.16 1.34 10.14
CA VAL A 426 29.61 1.19 10.35
C VAL A 426 30.04 1.77 11.71
N LEU A 427 29.31 2.74 12.26
CA LEU A 427 29.43 3.23 13.64
C LEU A 427 28.79 2.25 14.64
#